data_AF-A0AB37KMY4-F1
#
_entry.id   AF-A0AB37KMY4-F1
#
_cell.length_a   1.000
_cell.length_b   1.000
_cell.length_c   1.000
_cell.angle_alpha   90.00
_cell.angle_beta   90.00
_cell.angle_gamma   90.00
#
_symmetry.space_group_name_H-M   'P 1'
#
loop_
_entity.id
_entity.type
_entity.pdbx_description
1 polymer ?
#
loop_
_entity_poly.entity_id
_entity_poly.type
_entity_poly.pdbx_seq_one_letter_code
_entity_poly.pdbx_strand_id
1 'polypeptide(L)'
;MDKKSFDTMKNGYNRYQVDDYISLLSNENEELKKKQTVLLKQVEEMEKELAEKQQEYNKVMENLAIREKAAGEMARIAMKEANMVVDTAQKNADAIVKESLIMARGILLDIARLGNEANELKGSMKDELRQLEAALDEFETPNIPNMDLLKKEL
;
A
#
# COMPACT_ATOMS: atom_id res chain seq x y z
N MET A 1 -11.76 8.51 76.87
CA MET A 1 -12.95 9.38 76.90
C MET A 1 -13.01 9.99 78.28
N ASP A 2 -12.63 11.26 78.40
CA ASP A 2 -12.78 11.99 79.65
C ASP A 2 -14.26 12.15 79.96
N LYS A 3 -14.70 11.65 81.12
CA LYS A 3 -16.08 11.82 81.59
C LYS A 3 -16.22 13.23 82.13
N LYS A 4 -17.11 14.03 81.51
CA LYS A 4 -17.52 15.33 82.04
C LYS A 4 -18.17 15.13 83.42
N SER A 5 -17.62 15.75 84.46
CA SER A 5 -18.21 15.77 85.81
C SER A 5 -19.03 17.04 86.01
N PHE A 6 -20.19 16.91 86.64
CA PHE A 6 -21.09 18.01 86.96
C PHE A 6 -21.14 18.20 88.49
N ASP A 7 -21.26 19.45 88.94
CA ASP A 7 -21.41 19.75 90.36
C ASP A 7 -22.75 19.20 90.89
N THR A 8 -22.81 18.79 92.15
CA THR A 8 -24.04 18.29 92.78
C THR A 8 -24.69 19.34 93.68
N MET A 9 -25.99 19.59 93.46
CA MET A 9 -26.90 20.34 94.31
C MET A 9 -27.73 19.41 95.21
N LYS A 10 -28.51 20.00 96.14
CA LYS A 10 -29.31 19.28 97.16
C LYS A 10 -30.22 18.17 96.61
N ASN A 11 -30.61 18.25 95.33
CA ASN A 11 -31.48 17.29 94.64
C ASN A 11 -30.86 16.65 93.36
N GLY A 12 -29.52 16.60 93.23
CA GLY A 12 -28.85 15.96 92.08
C GLY A 12 -27.86 16.87 91.36
N TYR A 13 -27.52 16.58 90.11
CA TYR A 13 -26.55 17.37 89.34
C TYR A 13 -27.03 18.79 89.04
N ASN A 14 -26.07 19.70 88.83
CA ASN A 14 -26.33 21.09 88.49
C ASN A 14 -27.04 21.16 87.14
N ARG A 15 -28.34 21.45 87.21
CA ARG A 15 -29.22 21.52 86.05
C ARG A 15 -28.67 22.41 84.93
N TYR A 16 -28.11 23.58 85.26
CA TYR A 16 -27.59 24.51 84.26
C TYR A 16 -26.37 23.93 83.53
N GLN A 17 -25.44 23.30 84.25
CA GLN A 17 -24.26 22.66 83.63
C GLN A 17 -24.65 21.47 82.75
N VAL A 18 -25.66 20.71 83.16
CA VAL A 18 -26.18 19.58 82.38
C VAL A 18 -26.91 20.06 81.14
N ASP A 19 -27.78 21.07 81.26
CA ASP A 19 -28.53 21.67 80.14
C ASP A 19 -27.56 22.28 79.10
N ASP A 20 -26.54 23.01 79.54
CA ASP A 20 -25.50 23.58 78.65
C ASP A 20 -24.71 22.49 77.92
N TYR A 21 -24.36 21.40 78.62
CA TYR A 21 -23.63 20.29 78.02
C TYR A 21 -24.49 19.49 77.03
N ILE A 22 -25.78 19.27 77.33
CA ILE A 22 -26.73 18.67 76.39
C ILE A 22 -26.88 19.56 75.16
N SER A 23 -26.94 20.88 75.33
CA SER A 23 -27.02 21.83 74.22
C SER A 23 -25.77 21.76 73.32
N LEU A 24 -24.57 21.71 73.93
CA LEU A 24 -23.31 21.52 73.20
C LEU A 24 -23.29 20.21 72.40
N LEU A 25 -23.62 19.08 73.05
CA LEU A 25 -23.67 17.78 72.38
C LEU A 25 -24.71 17.75 71.26
N SER A 26 -25.85 18.41 71.45
CA SER A 26 -26.89 18.52 70.41
C SER A 26 -26.35 19.27 69.19
N ASN A 27 -25.65 20.38 69.40
CA ASN A 27 -25.04 21.17 68.34
C ASN A 27 -23.94 20.38 67.60
N GLU A 28 -23.04 19.72 68.33
CA GLU A 28 -22.01 18.86 67.73
C GLU A 28 -22.63 17.71 66.91
N ASN A 29 -23.69 17.09 67.41
CA ASN A 29 -24.42 16.04 66.70
C ASN A 29 -25.06 16.57 65.40
N GLU A 30 -25.61 17.78 65.45
CA GLU A 30 -26.20 18.42 64.28
C GLU A 30 -25.14 18.79 63.22
N GLU A 31 -23.97 19.29 63.65
CA GLU A 31 -22.83 19.53 62.75
C GLU A 31 -22.30 18.24 62.13
N LEU A 32 -22.17 17.17 62.93
CA LEU A 32 -21.73 15.86 62.44
C LEU A 32 -22.71 15.30 61.40
N LYS A 33 -24.03 15.42 61.65
CA LYS A 33 -25.06 15.04 60.68
C LYS A 33 -24.94 15.83 59.38
N LYS A 34 -24.75 17.15 59.45
CA LYS A 34 -24.54 17.99 58.26
C LYS A 34 -23.30 17.54 57.47
N LYS A 35 -22.17 17.31 58.15
CA LYS A 35 -20.95 16.78 57.51
C LYS A 35 -21.18 15.41 56.88
N GLN A 36 -21.88 14.50 57.57
CA GLN A 36 -22.21 13.18 57.06
C GLN A 36 -23.07 13.27 55.79
N THR A 37 -24.08 14.12 55.76
CA THR A 37 -24.93 14.31 54.57
C THR A 37 -24.12 14.84 53.38
N VAL A 38 -23.23 15.80 53.59
CA VAL A 38 -22.36 16.33 52.54
C VAL A 38 -21.41 15.25 51.99
N LEU A 39 -20.79 14.48 52.88
CA LEU A 39 -19.88 13.39 52.49
C LEU A 39 -20.61 12.30 51.72
N LEU A 40 -21.81 11.90 52.15
CA LEU A 40 -22.62 10.91 51.43
C LEU A 40 -22.95 11.37 50.01
N LYS A 41 -23.30 12.66 49.85
CA LYS A 41 -23.57 13.22 48.53
C LYS A 41 -22.32 13.24 47.63
N GLN A 42 -21.16 13.56 48.20
CA GLN A 42 -19.89 13.50 47.47
C GLN A 42 -19.54 12.07 47.04
N VAL A 43 -19.81 11.09 47.89
CA VAL A 43 -19.60 9.67 47.54
C VAL A 43 -20.52 9.26 46.38
N GLU A 44 -21.80 9.61 46.42
CA GLU A 44 -22.73 9.34 45.31
C GLU A 44 -22.28 10.01 43.99
N GLU A 45 -21.82 11.26 44.05
CA GLU A 45 -21.30 11.97 42.89
C GLU A 45 -20.05 11.29 42.32
N MET A 46 -19.09 10.90 43.18
CA MET A 46 -17.88 10.18 42.75
C MET A 46 -18.19 8.78 42.19
N GLU A 47 -19.12 8.04 42.79
CA GLU A 47 -19.53 6.73 42.28
C GLU A 47 -20.15 6.84 40.89
N LYS A 48 -20.95 7.88 40.66
CA LYS A 48 -21.54 8.16 39.34
C LYS A 48 -20.46 8.51 38.31
N GLU A 49 -19.53 9.40 38.65
CA GLU A 49 -18.41 9.75 37.75
C GLU A 49 -17.54 8.52 37.42
N LEU A 50 -17.27 7.68 38.42
CA LEU A 50 -16.52 6.44 38.23
C LEU A 50 -17.25 5.49 37.27
N ALA A 51 -18.57 5.33 37.43
CA ALA A 51 -19.37 4.50 36.55
C ALA A 51 -19.37 5.02 35.09
N GLU A 52 -19.50 6.34 34.92
CA GLU A 52 -19.41 6.98 33.60
C GLU A 52 -18.03 6.76 32.95
N LYS A 53 -16.95 6.94 33.72
CA LYS A 53 -15.57 6.72 33.25
C LYS A 53 -15.31 5.26 32.91
N GLN A 54 -15.83 4.33 33.69
CA GLN A 54 -15.71 2.89 33.39
C GLN A 54 -16.43 2.54 32.08
N GLN A 55 -17.61 3.12 31.84
CA GLN A 55 -18.34 2.92 30.60
C GLN A 55 -17.57 3.48 29.39
N GLU A 56 -17.01 4.69 29.52
CA GLU A 56 -16.17 5.31 28.49
C GLU A 56 -14.94 4.45 28.19
N TYR A 57 -14.24 3.99 29.22
CA TYR A 57 -13.08 3.11 29.08
C TYR A 57 -13.43 1.82 28.33
N ASN A 58 -14.53 1.16 28.70
CA ASN A 58 -14.96 -0.08 28.04
C ASN A 58 -15.24 0.15 26.55
N LYS A 59 -15.88 1.27 26.18
CA LYS A 59 -16.12 1.64 24.77
C LYS A 59 -14.81 1.89 24.01
N VAL A 60 -13.84 2.53 24.65
CA VAL A 60 -12.53 2.78 24.04
C VAL A 60 -11.79 1.47 23.80
N MET A 61 -11.80 0.57 24.79
CA MET A 61 -11.17 -0.75 24.67
C MET A 61 -11.79 -1.62 23.57
N GLU A 62 -13.13 -1.62 23.46
CA GLU A 62 -13.82 -2.33 22.39
C GLU A 62 -13.46 -1.76 21.01
N ASN A 63 -13.47 -0.43 20.86
CA ASN A 63 -13.06 0.22 19.61
C ASN A 63 -11.60 -0.06 19.26
N LEU A 64 -10.70 -0.08 20.25
CA LEU A 64 -9.30 -0.39 20.04
C LEU A 64 -9.13 -1.83 19.52
N ALA A 65 -9.79 -2.80 20.14
CA ALA A 65 -9.75 -4.20 19.70
C ALA A 65 -10.28 -4.38 18.26
N ILE A 66 -11.36 -3.69 17.89
CA ILE A 66 -11.89 -3.69 16.53
C ILE A 66 -10.86 -3.11 15.54
N ARG A 67 -10.23 -1.98 15.90
CA ARG A 67 -9.21 -1.33 15.06
C ARG A 67 -7.97 -2.20 14.89
N GLU A 68 -7.49 -2.85 15.94
CA GLU A 68 -6.35 -3.77 15.86
C GLU A 68 -6.65 -4.95 14.94
N LYS A 69 -7.84 -5.54 15.06
CA LYS A 69 -8.28 -6.63 14.18
C LYS A 69 -8.35 -6.17 12.72
N ALA A 70 -8.95 -5.01 12.46
CA ALA A 70 -9.04 -4.43 11.12
C ALA A 70 -7.65 -4.13 10.53
N ALA A 71 -6.73 -3.57 11.31
CA ALA A 71 -5.36 -3.31 10.89
C ALA A 71 -4.61 -4.60 10.53
N GLY A 72 -4.75 -5.66 11.33
CA GLY A 72 -4.16 -6.96 11.05
C GLY A 72 -4.72 -7.61 9.79
N GLU A 73 -6.02 -7.48 9.54
CA GLU A 73 -6.67 -7.98 8.32
C GLU A 73 -6.24 -7.18 7.09
N MET A 74 -6.15 -5.85 7.21
CA MET A 74 -5.69 -4.96 6.14
C MET A 74 -4.24 -5.26 5.75
N ALA A 75 -3.35 -5.49 6.72
CA ALA A 75 -1.97 -5.90 6.45
C ALA A 75 -1.90 -7.24 5.70
N ARG A 76 -2.74 -8.22 6.08
CA ARG A 76 -2.82 -9.53 5.41
C ARG A 76 -3.31 -9.40 3.97
N ILE A 77 -4.35 -8.60 3.74
CA ILE A 77 -4.88 -8.34 2.39
C ILE A 77 -3.82 -7.65 1.53
N ALA A 78 -3.17 -6.61 2.05
CA ALA A 78 -2.12 -5.88 1.35
C ALA A 78 -0.95 -6.81 0.95
N MET A 79 -0.52 -7.72 1.83
CA MET A 79 0.51 -8.72 1.50
C MET A 79 0.06 -9.67 0.40
N LYS A 80 -1.19 -10.17 0.47
CA LYS A 80 -1.74 -11.04 -0.56
C LYS A 80 -1.82 -10.32 -1.91
N GLU A 81 -2.28 -9.08 -1.92
CA GLU A 81 -2.39 -8.26 -3.11
C GLU A 81 -1.03 -7.95 -3.72
N ALA A 82 -0.04 -7.57 -2.89
CA ALA A 82 1.33 -7.39 -3.34
C ALA A 82 1.89 -8.64 -4.02
N ASN A 83 1.67 -9.83 -3.44
CA ASN A 83 2.10 -11.09 -4.05
C ASN A 83 1.38 -11.37 -5.38
N MET A 84 0.08 -11.07 -5.48
CA MET A 84 -0.66 -11.21 -6.75
C MET A 84 -0.15 -10.25 -7.83
N VAL A 85 0.21 -9.02 -7.46
CA VAL A 85 0.79 -8.04 -8.38
C VAL A 85 2.14 -8.54 -8.91
N VAL A 86 3.00 -9.06 -8.03
CA VAL A 86 4.31 -9.62 -8.42
C VAL A 86 4.14 -10.83 -9.34
N ASP A 87 3.27 -11.79 -8.98
CA ASP A 87 2.99 -12.97 -9.82
C ASP A 87 2.45 -12.58 -11.20
N THR A 88 1.55 -11.60 -11.26
CA THR A 88 1.00 -11.09 -12.52
C THR A 88 2.07 -10.40 -13.35
N ALA A 89 2.92 -9.56 -12.74
CA ALA A 89 4.03 -8.91 -13.42
C ALA A 89 5.02 -9.94 -14.00
N GLN A 90 5.32 -11.00 -13.24
CA GLN A 90 6.20 -12.07 -13.70
C GLN A 90 5.62 -12.82 -14.90
N LYS A 91 4.34 -13.22 -14.84
CA LYS A 91 3.65 -13.87 -15.98
C LYS A 91 3.64 -12.99 -17.22
N ASN A 92 3.42 -11.69 -17.06
CA ASN A 92 3.44 -10.75 -18.18
C ASN A 92 4.85 -10.61 -18.76
N ALA A 93 5.88 -10.54 -17.93
CA ALA A 93 7.26 -10.50 -18.39
C ALA A 93 7.63 -11.78 -19.18
N ASP A 94 7.26 -12.96 -18.67
CA ASP A 94 7.49 -14.23 -19.36
C ASP A 94 6.78 -14.29 -20.72
N ALA A 95 5.56 -13.76 -20.80
CA ALA A 95 4.81 -13.67 -22.05
C ALA A 95 5.51 -12.76 -23.07
N ILE A 96 5.97 -11.58 -22.65
CA ILE A 96 6.71 -10.63 -23.50
C ILE A 96 8.00 -11.26 -24.04
N VAL A 97 8.76 -11.94 -23.18
CA VAL A 97 10.00 -12.63 -23.58
C VAL A 97 9.70 -13.71 -24.61
N LYS A 98 8.67 -14.53 -24.36
CA LYS A 98 8.27 -15.59 -25.29
C LYS A 98 7.83 -15.04 -26.64
N GLU A 99 7.03 -13.98 -26.66
CA GLU A 99 6.58 -13.32 -27.89
C GLU A 99 7.78 -12.73 -28.66
N SER A 100 8.68 -12.06 -27.95
CA SER A 100 9.90 -11.49 -28.53
C SER A 100 10.79 -12.56 -29.17
N LEU A 101 10.93 -13.74 -28.53
CA LEU A 101 11.67 -14.87 -29.09
C LEU A 101 11.02 -15.44 -30.35
N ILE A 102 9.69 -15.54 -30.38
CA ILE A 102 8.94 -15.99 -31.56
C ILE A 102 9.15 -15.00 -32.71
N MET A 103 9.04 -13.70 -32.43
CA MET A 103 9.24 -12.64 -33.42
C MET A 103 10.68 -12.65 -33.96
N ALA A 104 11.68 -12.74 -33.09
CA ALA A 104 13.08 -12.83 -33.50
C ALA A 104 13.33 -14.05 -34.41
N ARG A 105 12.73 -15.20 -34.07
CA ARG A 105 12.80 -16.40 -34.91
C ARG A 105 12.14 -16.20 -36.27
N GLY A 106 11.01 -15.48 -36.32
CA GLY A 106 10.34 -15.09 -37.57
C GLY A 106 11.26 -14.25 -38.46
N ILE A 107 11.85 -13.19 -37.89
CA ILE A 107 12.80 -12.32 -38.61
C ILE A 107 13.99 -13.11 -39.15
N LEU A 108 14.55 -14.05 -38.37
CA LEU A 108 15.66 -14.89 -38.83
C LEU A 108 15.27 -15.78 -40.02
N LEU A 109 14.06 -16.32 -40.02
CA LEU A 109 13.55 -17.10 -41.15
C LEU A 109 13.35 -16.22 -42.39
N ASP A 110 12.84 -15.00 -42.22
CA ASP A 110 12.68 -14.03 -43.30
C ASP A 110 14.03 -13.62 -43.90
N ILE A 111 15.04 -13.38 -43.06
CA ILE A 111 16.41 -13.09 -43.51
C ILE A 111 16.98 -14.27 -44.31
N ALA A 112 16.80 -15.50 -43.83
CA ALA A 112 17.27 -16.69 -44.53
C ALA A 112 16.60 -16.83 -45.91
N ARG A 113 15.28 -16.58 -45.99
CA ARG A 113 14.53 -16.58 -47.25
C ARG A 113 15.04 -15.51 -48.21
N LEU A 114 15.18 -14.27 -47.75
CA LEU A 114 15.73 -13.16 -48.56
C LEU A 114 17.15 -13.47 -49.06
N GLY A 115 17.98 -14.11 -48.22
CA GLY A 115 19.32 -14.56 -48.63
C GLY A 115 19.30 -15.59 -49.75
N ASN A 116 18.36 -16.54 -49.71
CA ASN A 116 18.18 -17.51 -50.79
C ASN A 116 17.69 -16.84 -52.08
N GLU A 117 16.67 -15.98 -51.99
CA GLU A 117 16.14 -15.21 -53.14
C GLU A 117 17.23 -14.34 -53.79
N ALA A 118 18.06 -13.67 -52.98
CA ALA A 118 19.19 -12.88 -53.47
C ALA A 118 20.26 -13.75 -54.16
N ASN A 119 20.50 -14.96 -53.66
CA ASN A 119 21.45 -15.90 -54.27
C ASN A 119 20.93 -16.46 -55.60
N GLU A 120 19.63 -16.77 -55.69
CA GLU A 120 18.97 -17.15 -56.95
C GLU A 120 19.07 -16.03 -57.99
N LEU A 121 18.75 -14.80 -57.59
CA LEU A 121 18.85 -13.62 -58.47
C LEU A 121 20.29 -13.35 -58.93
N LYS A 122 21.26 -13.51 -58.04
CA LYS A 122 22.69 -13.46 -58.42
C LYS A 122 23.04 -14.53 -59.46
N GLY A 123 22.49 -15.73 -59.30
CA GLY A 123 22.63 -16.82 -60.26
C GLY A 123 22.07 -16.45 -61.63
N SER A 124 20.81 -16.00 -61.66
CA SER A 124 20.15 -15.61 -62.92
C SER A 124 20.87 -14.47 -63.63
N MET A 125 21.31 -13.43 -62.92
CA MET A 125 22.09 -12.35 -63.50
C MET A 125 23.42 -12.83 -64.09
N LYS A 126 24.08 -13.80 -63.44
CA LYS A 126 25.33 -14.38 -63.97
C LYS A 126 25.09 -15.14 -65.25
N ASP A 127 23.98 -15.86 -65.34
CA ASP A 127 23.61 -16.60 -66.53
C ASP A 127 23.20 -15.65 -67.68
N GLU A 128 22.47 -14.57 -67.40
CA GLU A 128 22.17 -13.51 -68.37
C GLU A 128 23.44 -12.84 -68.90
N LEU A 129 24.40 -12.51 -68.03
CA LEU A 129 25.69 -11.93 -68.45
C LEU A 129 26.48 -12.87 -69.38
N ARG A 130 26.47 -14.17 -69.11
CA ARG A 130 27.11 -15.17 -69.99
C ARG A 130 26.44 -15.24 -71.35
N GLN A 131 25.12 -15.12 -71.40
CA GLN A 131 24.39 -15.08 -72.67
C GLN A 131 24.74 -13.82 -73.46
N LEU A 132 24.86 -12.67 -72.79
CA LEU A 132 25.27 -11.42 -73.42
C LEU A 132 26.71 -11.48 -73.95
N GLU A 133 27.63 -12.06 -73.18
CA GLU A 133 29.02 -12.29 -73.58
C GLU A 133 29.10 -13.18 -74.82
N ALA A 134 28.37 -14.30 -74.84
CA ALA A 134 28.29 -15.17 -76.01
C ALA A 134 27.71 -14.45 -77.24
N ALA A 135 26.68 -13.62 -77.07
CA ALA A 135 26.11 -12.82 -78.15
C ALA A 135 27.06 -11.74 -78.68
N LEU A 136 27.93 -11.18 -77.82
CA LEU A 136 28.99 -10.26 -78.23
C LEU A 136 30.09 -10.97 -79.00
N ASP A 137 30.47 -12.20 -78.62
CA ASP A 137 31.47 -13.00 -79.34
C ASP A 137 30.96 -13.42 -80.74
N GLU A 138 29.67 -13.68 -80.89
CA GLU A 138 29.03 -13.97 -82.19
C GLU A 138 28.83 -12.70 -83.04
N PHE A 139 29.01 -11.51 -82.47
CA PHE A 139 28.82 -10.26 -83.19
C PHE A 139 29.97 -9.99 -84.18
N GLU A 140 29.74 -10.30 -85.45
CA GLU A 140 30.67 -9.98 -86.52
C GLU A 140 30.73 -8.47 -86.77
N THR A 141 31.92 -7.88 -86.64
CA THR A 141 32.13 -6.48 -87.03
C THR A 141 32.33 -6.37 -88.54
N PRO A 142 31.70 -5.39 -89.19
CA PRO A 142 31.87 -5.19 -90.62
C PRO A 142 33.32 -4.84 -90.93
N ASN A 143 33.90 -5.55 -91.90
CA ASN A 143 35.27 -5.31 -92.33
C ASN A 143 35.35 -3.91 -92.96
N ILE A 144 36.03 -2.97 -92.30
CA ILE A 144 36.13 -1.58 -92.76
C ILE A 144 36.94 -1.59 -94.06
N PRO A 145 36.35 -1.14 -95.20
CA PRO A 145 37.08 -1.10 -96.47
C PRO A 145 38.31 -0.22 -96.31
N ASN A 146 39.46 -0.69 -96.82
CA ASN A 146 40.68 0.10 -96.80
C ASN A 146 40.46 1.42 -97.57
N MET A 147 40.63 2.55 -96.88
CA MET A 147 40.36 3.90 -97.38
C MET A 147 41.34 4.38 -98.46
N ASP A 148 42.18 3.51 -99.03
CA ASP A 148 43.04 3.83 -100.15
C ASP A 148 42.25 4.28 -101.41
N LEU A 149 40.95 3.95 -101.50
CA LEU A 149 40.05 4.46 -102.54
C LEU A 149 39.68 5.96 -102.38
N LEU A 150 40.00 6.59 -101.25
CA LEU A 150 39.84 8.05 -101.04
C LEU A 150 41.07 8.85 -101.45
N LYS A 151 42.18 8.21 -101.83
CA LYS A 151 43.30 8.89 -102.49
C LYS A 151 42.93 9.15 -103.95
N LYS A 152 42.06 10.13 -104.14
CA LYS A 152 41.77 10.75 -105.43
C LYS A 152 43.12 11.21 -106.01
N GLU A 153 43.48 10.68 -107.19
CA GLU A 153 44.59 11.23 -107.97
C GLU A 153 44.32 12.74 -108.18
N LEU A 154 45.31 13.54 -107.79
CA LEU A 154 45.49 14.94 -108.13
C LEU A 154 46.27 15.02 -109.45
#